data_AF-A0A7V4HT66-F1
#
_entry.id   AF-A0A7V4HT66-F1
#
_cell.length_a   1.000
_cell.length_b   1.000
_cell.length_c   1.000
_cell.angle_alpha   90.00
_cell.angle_beta   90.00
_cell.angle_gamma   90.00
#
_symmetry.space_group_name_H-M   'P 1'
#
loop_
_entity.id
_entity.type
_entity.pdbx_description
1 polymer ?
#
loop_
_entity_poly.entity_id
_entity_poly.type
_entity_poly.pdbx_seq_one_letter_code
_entity_poly.pdbx_strand_id
1 'polypeptide(L)'
;MGRAVLIDCLPWLGMWLASAACLWLTVRVNAGRLRVRRLLRLHRNEVGSAQSLSFVLTLPLFVAVLLFIVQVSQLMIGTITVHYAAFAAARAAVVWIPAGLGPRDQWTIGENSVGGLGYGPDFSAPDQIPPNYIQPTSGGMTYVLGGGGPKYEKIFRAACLACLPICPSRDLKLGPPPTQDAAWTQQALKSMYEALAPGRAPSDARLANKLAYAMRYTDVEVRFYHDNSEPPLVSLQGPWGLDYTNGRSGPWHDTGPGSEEFQPGQEIGWQDPITVTVHHYLALLPGPGRLLANRVSFLRTAPDRVQQQIEQDTQEKQFPNDVYVYQLTASCTLGNEGEKSVLPYEYPLD
;
A
#
# COMPACT_ATOMS: atom_id res chain seq x y z
N MET A 1 -16.30 -16.12 -44.91
CA MET A 1 -15.16 -16.40 -44.01
C MET A 1 -13.84 -16.70 -44.73
N GLY A 2 -13.79 -17.34 -45.90
CA GLY A 2 -12.52 -17.68 -46.57
C GLY A 2 -11.64 -16.52 -47.08
N ARG A 3 -12.24 -15.38 -47.49
CA ARG A 3 -11.48 -14.25 -48.06
C ARG A 3 -10.68 -13.45 -47.02
N ALA A 4 -11.20 -13.31 -45.80
CA ALA A 4 -10.51 -12.60 -44.72
C ALA A 4 -9.25 -13.38 -44.26
N VAL A 5 -9.38 -14.70 -44.09
CA VAL A 5 -8.26 -15.58 -43.72
C VAL A 5 -7.15 -15.56 -44.78
N LEU A 6 -7.48 -15.51 -46.08
CA LEU A 6 -6.49 -15.38 -47.15
C LEU A 6 -5.75 -14.04 -47.13
N ILE A 7 -6.44 -12.96 -46.77
CA ILE A 7 -5.84 -11.63 -46.65
C ILE A 7 -4.92 -11.55 -45.42
N ASP A 8 -5.27 -12.22 -44.32
CA ASP A 8 -4.42 -12.29 -43.13
C ASP A 8 -3.16 -13.15 -43.36
N CYS A 9 -3.21 -14.12 -44.28
CA CYS A 9 -2.06 -14.97 -44.64
C CYS A 9 -1.08 -14.32 -45.63
N LEU A 10 -1.50 -13.31 -46.39
CA LEU A 10 -0.66 -12.61 -47.37
C LEU A 10 0.64 -12.02 -46.80
N PRO A 11 0.66 -11.31 -45.64
CA PRO A 11 1.91 -10.80 -45.08
C PRO A 11 2.89 -11.90 -44.69
N TRP A 12 2.39 -13.02 -44.17
CA TRP A 12 3.22 -14.19 -43.83
C TRP A 12 3.83 -14.83 -45.07
N LEU A 13 3.06 -14.94 -46.16
CA LEU A 13 3.53 -15.46 -47.43
C LEU A 13 4.58 -14.52 -48.04
N GLY A 14 4.38 -13.20 -47.92
CA GLY A 14 5.36 -12.19 -48.29
C GLY A 14 6.67 -12.33 -47.50
N MET A 15 6.60 -12.54 -46.18
CA MET A 15 7.78 -12.79 -45.35
C MET A 15 8.54 -14.06 -45.74
N TRP A 16 7.82 -15.13 -46.09
CA TRP A 16 8.42 -16.39 -46.57
C TRP A 16 9.15 -16.19 -47.90
N LEU A 17 8.53 -15.50 -48.85
CA LEU A 17 9.14 -15.17 -50.13
C LEU A 17 10.36 -14.26 -49.96
N ALA A 18 10.26 -13.25 -49.10
CA ALA A 18 11.37 -12.35 -48.79
C ALA A 18 12.54 -13.10 -48.14
N SER A 19 12.28 -14.00 -47.18
CA SER A 19 13.32 -14.84 -46.58
C SER A 19 13.96 -15.77 -47.60
N ALA A 20 13.17 -16.41 -48.45
CA ALA A 20 13.68 -17.27 -49.52
C ALA A 20 14.56 -16.49 -50.51
N ALA A 21 14.14 -15.29 -50.90
CA ALA A 21 14.91 -14.40 -51.76
C ALA A 21 16.23 -13.96 -51.09
N CYS A 22 16.19 -13.59 -49.82
CA CYS A 22 17.37 -13.21 -49.04
C CYS A 22 18.36 -14.37 -48.95
N LEU A 23 17.86 -15.58 -48.65
CA LEU A 23 18.65 -16.80 -48.52
C LEU A 23 19.29 -17.18 -49.87
N TRP A 24 18.53 -17.08 -50.96
CA TRP A 24 19.04 -17.26 -52.33
C TRP A 24 20.14 -16.24 -52.67
N LEU A 25 19.96 -14.97 -52.28
CA LEU A 25 20.93 -13.91 -52.51
C LEU A 25 22.22 -14.14 -51.73
N THR A 26 22.16 -14.56 -50.46
CA THR A 26 23.34 -14.96 -49.68
C THR A 26 24.09 -16.14 -50.30
N VAL A 27 23.38 -17.11 -50.88
CA VAL A 27 24.00 -18.25 -51.58
C VAL A 27 24.72 -17.78 -52.84
N ARG A 28 24.09 -16.89 -53.61
CA ARG A 28 24.67 -16.25 -54.81
C ARG A 28 25.92 -15.43 -54.47
N VAL A 29 25.86 -14.59 -53.44
CA VAL A 29 26.96 -13.72 -53.02
C VAL A 29 28.16 -14.53 -52.52
N ASN A 30 27.93 -15.63 -51.79
CA ASN A 30 29.01 -16.50 -51.31
C ASN A 30 29.59 -17.44 -52.39
N ALA A 31 29.20 -17.30 -53.66
CA ALA A 31 29.54 -18.24 -54.74
C ALA A 31 29.29 -19.71 -54.35
N GLY A 32 28.33 -19.94 -53.44
CA GLY A 32 28.07 -21.23 -52.83
C GLY A 32 27.39 -22.14 -53.84
N ARG A 33 28.07 -23.20 -54.29
CA ARG A 33 27.41 -24.24 -55.07
C ARG A 33 26.42 -24.98 -54.16
N LEU A 34 25.12 -24.88 -54.45
CA LEU A 34 24.06 -25.65 -53.77
C LEU A 34 24.27 -27.14 -53.99
N ARG A 35 25.04 -27.77 -53.11
CA ARG A 35 25.20 -29.23 -53.09
C ARG A 35 23.99 -29.82 -52.39
N VAL A 36 22.91 -30.06 -53.14
CA VAL A 36 21.66 -30.67 -52.66
C VAL A 36 21.93 -31.98 -51.87
N ARG A 37 22.92 -32.78 -52.31
CA ARG A 37 23.37 -33.98 -51.58
C ARG A 37 23.93 -33.69 -50.18
N ARG A 38 24.57 -32.54 -49.96
CA ARG A 38 25.09 -32.11 -48.66
C ARG A 38 23.96 -31.62 -47.76
N LEU A 39 22.96 -30.93 -48.30
CA LEU A 39 21.72 -30.56 -47.62
C LEU A 39 20.91 -31.80 -47.18
N LEU A 40 20.76 -32.79 -48.06
CA LEU A 40 20.14 -34.08 -47.72
C LEU A 40 20.94 -34.85 -46.65
N ARG A 41 22.28 -34.78 -46.67
CA ARG A 41 23.11 -35.33 -45.59
C ARG A 41 22.96 -34.55 -44.28
N LEU A 42 22.82 -33.23 -44.34
CA LEU A 42 22.59 -32.38 -43.17
C LEU A 42 21.23 -32.70 -42.54
N HIS A 43 20.21 -32.91 -43.37
CA HIS A 43 18.88 -33.32 -42.92
C HIS A 43 18.87 -34.71 -42.28
N ARG A 44 19.71 -35.64 -42.75
CA ARG A 44 19.94 -36.94 -42.11
C ARG A 44 20.81 -36.90 -40.85
N ASN A 45 21.45 -35.76 -40.55
CA ASN A 45 22.36 -35.63 -39.42
C ASN A 45 21.60 -35.09 -38.21
N GLU A 46 20.89 -35.97 -37.51
CA GLU A 46 20.15 -35.62 -36.27
C GLU A 46 21.05 -35.51 -35.02
N VAL A 47 22.35 -35.78 -35.18
CA VAL A 47 23.33 -35.84 -34.07
C VAL A 47 23.42 -34.53 -33.26
N GLY A 48 23.12 -33.37 -33.86
CA GLY A 48 23.00 -32.08 -33.16
C GLY A 48 21.57 -31.64 -32.81
N SER A 49 20.57 -32.28 -33.42
CA SER A 49 19.13 -31.96 -33.22
C SER A 49 18.69 -32.31 -31.80
N ALA A 50 19.05 -33.50 -31.32
CA ALA A 50 18.61 -34.00 -30.01
C ALA A 50 19.05 -33.09 -28.84
N GLN A 51 20.28 -32.55 -28.88
CA GLN A 51 20.80 -31.68 -27.82
C GLN A 51 20.19 -30.27 -27.86
N SER A 52 19.91 -29.75 -29.06
CA SER A 52 19.21 -28.46 -29.21
C SER A 52 17.73 -28.56 -28.80
N LEU A 53 17.08 -29.69 -29.07
CA LEU A 53 15.67 -29.92 -28.74
C LEU A 53 15.46 -30.05 -27.23
N SER A 54 16.34 -30.77 -26.52
CA SER A 54 16.28 -30.80 -25.06
C SER A 54 16.43 -29.39 -24.46
N PHE A 55 17.37 -28.59 -24.96
CA PHE A 55 17.57 -27.22 -24.45
C PHE A 55 16.39 -26.30 -24.76
N VAL A 56 15.83 -26.34 -25.97
CA VAL A 56 14.66 -25.55 -26.37
C VAL A 56 13.43 -25.92 -25.56
N LEU A 57 13.28 -27.18 -25.15
CA LEU A 57 12.16 -27.62 -24.31
C LEU A 57 12.37 -27.31 -22.82
N THR A 58 13.59 -27.45 -22.29
CA THR A 58 13.85 -27.26 -20.86
C THR A 58 14.04 -25.79 -20.48
N LEU A 59 14.60 -24.96 -21.37
CA LEU A 59 14.90 -23.56 -21.05
C LEU A 59 13.63 -22.76 -20.67
N PRO A 60 12.51 -22.81 -21.42
CA PRO A 60 11.30 -22.09 -21.06
C PRO A 60 10.72 -22.55 -19.71
N LEU A 61 10.73 -23.86 -19.45
CA LEU A 61 10.27 -24.42 -18.17
C LEU A 61 11.16 -23.95 -17.02
N PHE A 62 12.48 -24.01 -17.19
CA PHE A 62 13.44 -23.53 -16.21
C PHE A 62 13.27 -22.04 -15.90
N VAL A 63 13.13 -21.21 -16.94
CA VAL A 63 12.87 -19.77 -16.79
C VAL A 63 11.52 -19.53 -16.10
N ALA A 64 10.48 -20.29 -16.44
CA ALA A 64 9.18 -20.19 -15.77
C ALA A 64 9.27 -20.51 -14.26
N VAL A 65 10.01 -21.57 -13.89
CA VAL A 65 10.25 -21.94 -12.48
C VAL A 65 11.06 -20.87 -11.75
N LEU A 66 12.12 -20.34 -12.38
CA LEU A 66 12.92 -19.25 -11.79
C LEU A 66 12.07 -17.99 -11.54
N LEU A 67 11.29 -17.57 -12.54
CA LEU A 67 10.42 -16.41 -12.42
C LEU A 67 9.33 -16.64 -11.36
N PHE A 68 8.81 -17.87 -11.23
CA PHE A 68 7.88 -18.23 -10.17
C PHE A 68 8.52 -18.09 -8.77
N ILE A 69 9.74 -18.61 -8.57
CA ILE A 69 10.48 -18.46 -7.30
C ILE A 69 10.68 -16.99 -6.96
N VAL A 70 11.05 -16.16 -7.94
CA VAL A 70 11.20 -14.71 -7.77
C VAL A 70 9.88 -14.06 -7.37
N GLN A 71 8.76 -14.43 -7.99
CA GLN A 71 7.44 -13.90 -7.66
C GLN A 71 7.00 -14.26 -6.22
N VAL A 72 7.19 -15.52 -5.82
CA VAL A 72 6.88 -15.96 -4.44
C VAL A 72 7.76 -15.23 -3.43
N SER A 73 9.04 -15.04 -3.73
CA SER A 73 9.96 -14.29 -2.87
C SER A 73 9.56 -12.83 -2.73
N GLN A 74 9.08 -12.20 -3.81
CA GLN A 74 8.59 -10.81 -3.79
C GLN A 74 7.32 -10.67 -2.95
N LEU A 75 6.40 -11.62 -3.05
CA LEU A 75 5.19 -11.65 -2.22
C LEU A 75 5.58 -11.77 -0.74
N MET A 76 6.50 -12.69 -0.41
CA MET A 76 6.99 -12.87 0.97
C MET A 76 7.63 -11.59 1.53
N ILE A 77 8.47 -10.90 0.75
CA ILE A 77 9.06 -9.60 1.14
C ILE A 77 7.95 -8.55 1.35
N GLY A 78 6.95 -8.53 0.46
CA GLY A 78 5.76 -7.70 0.61
C GLY A 78 5.04 -7.94 1.93
N THR A 79 4.73 -9.20 2.26
CA THR A 79 4.05 -9.57 3.50
C THR A 79 4.82 -9.12 4.73
N ILE A 80 6.14 -9.38 4.78
CA ILE A 80 7.00 -8.94 5.89
C ILE A 80 6.99 -7.41 6.02
N THR A 81 7.04 -6.70 4.90
CA THR A 81 7.04 -5.23 4.89
C THR A 81 5.71 -4.68 5.41
N VAL A 82 4.57 -5.29 5.06
CA VAL A 82 3.25 -4.84 5.53
C VAL A 82 3.05 -5.15 7.01
N HIS A 83 3.58 -6.26 7.52
CA HIS A 83 3.65 -6.50 8.97
C HIS A 83 4.47 -5.43 9.69
N TYR A 84 5.63 -5.06 9.13
CA TYR A 84 6.44 -3.98 9.68
C TYR A 84 5.72 -2.62 9.59
N ALA A 85 4.96 -2.38 8.52
CA ALA A 85 4.16 -1.18 8.37
C ALA A 85 3.04 -1.08 9.42
N ALA A 86 2.34 -2.19 9.71
CA ALA A 86 1.36 -2.25 10.79
C ALA A 86 2.00 -1.97 12.15
N PHE A 87 3.18 -2.54 12.43
CA PHE A 87 3.93 -2.24 13.64
C PHE A 87 4.37 -0.77 13.73
N ALA A 88 4.93 -0.20 12.65
CA ALA A 88 5.35 1.20 12.61
C ALA A 88 4.17 2.16 12.81
N ALA A 89 3.02 1.84 12.22
CA ALA A 89 1.79 2.60 12.38
C ALA A 89 1.25 2.49 13.82
N ALA A 90 1.20 1.29 14.40
CA ALA A 90 0.83 1.10 15.81
C ALA A 90 1.77 1.88 16.75
N ARG A 91 3.09 1.87 16.48
CA ARG A 91 4.07 2.66 17.23
C ARG A 91 3.82 4.17 17.12
N ALA A 92 3.39 4.66 15.95
CA ALA A 92 3.01 6.06 15.79
C ALA A 92 1.70 6.39 16.53
N ALA A 93 0.80 5.41 16.70
CA ALA A 93 -0.49 5.62 17.36
C ALA A 93 -0.38 5.73 18.89
N VAL A 94 0.52 4.96 19.50
CA VAL A 94 0.73 4.95 20.97
C VAL A 94 1.59 6.11 21.47
N VAL A 95 2.23 6.87 20.59
CA VAL A 95 3.07 8.00 21.01
C VAL A 95 2.21 9.24 21.22
N TRP A 96 2.35 9.83 22.40
CA TRP A 96 1.82 11.16 22.71
C TRP A 96 2.68 12.24 22.08
N ILE A 97 2.04 13.10 21.30
CA ILE A 97 2.68 14.25 20.67
C ILE A 97 2.54 15.43 21.63
N PRO A 98 3.62 16.18 21.94
CA PRO A 98 3.51 17.34 22.81
C PRO A 98 2.46 18.34 22.33
N ALA A 99 1.79 19.00 23.27
CA ALA A 99 0.88 20.09 23.00
C ALA A 99 1.57 21.22 22.21
N GLY A 100 0.82 21.86 21.32
CA GLY A 100 1.23 23.16 20.78
C GLY A 100 2.35 23.16 19.76
N LEU A 101 2.44 22.15 18.88
CA LEU A 101 3.35 22.18 17.74
C LEU A 101 2.88 23.23 16.72
N GLY A 102 3.24 24.50 16.93
CA GLY A 102 2.97 25.58 15.97
C GLY A 102 2.74 26.94 16.64
N PRO A 103 2.68 28.01 15.83
CA PRO A 103 2.35 29.35 16.30
C PRO A 103 1.05 29.36 17.12
N ARG A 104 1.05 30.11 18.24
CA ARG A 104 -0.02 30.12 19.26
C ARG A 104 -1.42 30.48 18.72
N ASP A 105 -1.47 31.10 17.55
CA ASP A 105 -2.66 31.53 16.82
C ASP A 105 -3.27 30.45 15.91
N GLN A 106 -2.62 29.29 15.72
CA GLN A 106 -3.09 28.18 14.89
C GLN A 106 -3.59 26.95 15.67
N TRP A 107 -3.74 27.06 16.99
CA TRP A 107 -4.18 26.00 17.88
C TRP A 107 -5.68 25.80 17.71
N THR A 108 -6.07 25.10 16.66
CA THR A 108 -7.50 24.84 16.35
C THR A 108 -7.85 23.36 16.46
N ILE A 109 -6.84 22.47 16.43
CA ILE A 109 -6.98 21.03 16.61
C ILE A 109 -5.73 20.52 17.33
N GLY A 110 -5.89 19.85 18.48
CA GLY A 110 -4.77 19.25 19.21
C GLY A 110 -4.00 18.24 18.35
N GLU A 111 -2.68 18.18 18.48
CA GLU A 111 -1.82 17.28 17.70
C GLU A 111 -2.11 15.79 17.92
N ASN A 112 -2.66 15.46 19.08
CA ASN A 112 -3.14 14.13 19.43
C ASN A 112 -4.58 13.85 19.00
N SER A 113 -5.27 14.85 18.45
CA SER A 113 -6.63 14.69 17.97
C SER A 113 -6.65 13.73 16.80
N VAL A 114 -7.55 12.75 16.87
CA VAL A 114 -7.80 11.77 15.82
C VAL A 114 -8.86 12.24 14.80
N GLY A 115 -9.15 13.55 14.77
CA GLY A 115 -9.83 14.22 13.64
C GLY A 115 -11.32 14.49 13.81
N GLY A 116 -11.85 15.35 12.94
CA GLY A 116 -13.19 15.96 13.04
C GLY A 116 -14.39 15.04 12.79
N LEU A 117 -14.17 13.79 12.35
CA LEU A 117 -15.21 12.74 12.35
C LEU A 117 -15.22 11.93 13.66
N GLY A 118 -14.19 12.10 14.50
CA GLY A 118 -14.00 11.37 15.76
C GLY A 118 -13.78 9.87 15.55
N TYR A 119 -14.04 9.11 16.61
CA TYR A 119 -14.17 7.67 16.57
C TYR A 119 -15.61 7.27 16.86
N GLY A 120 -16.04 6.15 16.27
CA GLY A 120 -17.36 5.56 16.48
C GLY A 120 -17.24 4.16 17.09
N PRO A 121 -18.26 3.68 17.82
CA PRO A 121 -18.29 2.30 18.28
C PRO A 121 -18.26 1.33 17.10
N ASP A 122 -17.42 0.31 17.19
CA ASP A 122 -17.32 -0.78 16.22
C ASP A 122 -18.41 -1.83 16.48
N PHE A 123 -19.61 -1.63 15.94
CA PHE A 123 -20.71 -2.57 16.15
C PHE A 123 -20.45 -4.00 15.63
N SER A 124 -19.36 -4.23 14.90
CA SER A 124 -18.96 -5.55 14.43
C SER A 124 -18.06 -6.31 15.41
N ALA A 125 -17.49 -5.62 16.41
CA ALA A 125 -16.61 -6.26 17.38
C ALA A 125 -17.40 -7.15 18.36
N PRO A 126 -16.85 -8.32 18.75
CA PRO A 126 -17.47 -9.18 19.75
C PRO A 126 -17.40 -8.56 21.16
N ASP A 127 -18.21 -9.08 22.08
CA ASP A 127 -18.12 -8.83 23.53
C ASP A 127 -18.18 -7.35 23.96
N GLN A 128 -18.93 -6.53 23.22
CA GLN A 128 -19.13 -5.12 23.59
C GLN A 128 -20.12 -4.97 24.75
N ILE A 129 -19.68 -4.26 25.79
CA ILE A 129 -20.52 -3.86 26.91
C ILE A 129 -20.54 -2.33 26.93
N PRO A 130 -21.70 -1.69 26.71
CA PRO A 130 -21.76 -0.23 26.72
C PRO A 130 -21.45 0.33 28.12
N PRO A 131 -20.77 1.49 28.20
CA PRO A 131 -20.40 2.08 29.48
C PRO A 131 -21.64 2.50 30.29
N ASN A 132 -21.54 2.36 31.61
CA ASN A 132 -22.45 3.03 32.54
C ASN A 132 -21.87 4.39 32.93
N TYR A 133 -22.61 5.46 32.64
CA TYR A 133 -22.17 6.83 32.84
C TYR A 133 -22.25 7.30 34.30
N ILE A 134 -22.83 6.49 35.18
CA ILE A 134 -22.98 6.81 36.61
C ILE A 134 -21.81 6.22 37.41
N GLN A 135 -21.33 5.04 37.03
CA GLN A 135 -20.31 4.32 37.78
C GLN A 135 -19.45 3.45 36.86
N PRO A 136 -18.16 3.26 37.19
CA PRO A 136 -17.31 2.29 36.52
C PRO A 136 -17.96 0.91 36.45
N THR A 137 -17.89 0.27 35.30
CA THR A 137 -18.43 -1.09 35.09
C THR A 137 -17.38 -1.99 34.47
N SER A 138 -17.52 -3.31 34.62
CA SER A 138 -16.68 -4.28 33.93
C SER A 138 -16.98 -4.32 32.43
N GLY A 139 -15.97 -4.60 31.62
CA GLY A 139 -16.10 -4.72 30.17
C GLY A 139 -15.65 -3.44 29.46
N GLY A 140 -16.08 -3.26 28.22
CA GLY A 140 -15.62 -2.14 27.41
C GLY A 140 -16.22 -2.18 26.02
N MET A 141 -15.86 -1.18 25.22
CA MET A 141 -16.26 -1.09 23.81
C MET A 141 -15.04 -0.93 22.91
N THR A 142 -15.13 -1.49 21.71
CA THR A 142 -14.15 -1.22 20.66
C THR A 142 -14.64 -0.05 19.84
N TYR A 143 -13.74 0.86 19.50
CA TYR A 143 -13.99 2.00 18.66
C TYR A 143 -13.13 1.93 17.40
N VAL A 144 -13.64 2.44 16.29
CA VAL A 144 -12.93 2.61 15.02
C VAL A 144 -12.77 4.10 14.76
N LEU A 145 -11.55 4.53 14.41
CA LEU A 145 -11.29 5.91 14.01
C LEU A 145 -11.90 6.17 12.63
N GLY A 146 -12.67 7.26 12.50
CA GLY A 146 -13.27 7.69 11.24
C GLY A 146 -12.27 8.24 10.21
N GLY A 147 -10.98 8.27 10.56
CA GLY A 147 -9.92 8.85 9.76
C GLY A 147 -9.85 10.37 9.83
N GLY A 148 -8.69 10.90 9.42
CA GLY A 148 -8.39 12.33 9.43
C GLY A 148 -7.83 12.86 10.76
N GLY A 149 -7.48 14.13 10.79
CA GLY A 149 -6.84 14.77 11.94
C GLY A 149 -5.33 14.52 12.04
N PRO A 150 -4.61 15.36 12.82
CA PRO A 150 -3.15 15.35 12.83
C PRO A 150 -2.54 14.04 13.33
N LYS A 151 -3.18 13.33 14.28
CA LYS A 151 -2.66 12.07 14.81
C LYS A 151 -2.82 10.93 13.81
N TYR A 152 -4.02 10.79 13.23
CA TYR A 152 -4.28 9.76 12.22
C TYR A 152 -3.34 9.91 11.01
N GLU A 153 -3.11 11.14 10.55
CA GLU A 153 -2.20 11.38 9.42
C GLU A 153 -0.76 10.92 9.71
N LYS A 154 -0.28 11.05 10.95
CA LYS A 154 1.04 10.53 11.35
C LYS A 154 1.06 9.00 11.36
N ILE A 155 0.00 8.36 11.87
CA ILE A 155 -0.17 6.90 11.83
C ILE A 155 -0.16 6.40 10.38
N PHE A 156 -0.95 7.04 9.52
CA PHE A 156 -1.03 6.73 8.09
C PHE A 156 0.31 6.91 7.38
N ARG A 157 1.00 8.04 7.62
CA ARG A 157 2.32 8.31 7.02
C ARG A 157 3.36 7.29 7.48
N ALA A 158 3.35 6.88 8.74
CA ALA A 158 4.24 5.84 9.23
C ALA A 158 4.07 4.53 8.46
N ALA A 159 2.83 4.11 8.19
CA ALA A 159 2.53 2.96 7.35
C ALA A 159 3.04 3.15 5.90
N CYS A 160 2.73 4.29 5.27
CA CYS A 160 3.15 4.57 3.89
C CYS A 160 4.68 4.59 3.74
N LEU A 161 5.39 5.22 4.68
CA LEU A 161 6.85 5.27 4.69
C LEU A 161 7.46 3.87 4.84
N ALA A 162 6.88 3.02 5.68
CA ALA A 162 7.30 1.63 5.82
C ALA A 162 7.05 0.81 4.53
N CYS A 163 6.00 1.12 3.77
CA CYS A 163 5.69 0.46 2.48
C CYS A 163 6.50 0.99 1.27
N LEU A 164 7.21 2.12 1.38
CA LEU A 164 8.02 2.67 0.28
C LEU A 164 8.99 1.68 -0.41
N PRO A 165 9.69 0.77 0.30
CA PRO A 165 10.63 -0.16 -0.31
C PRO A 165 9.98 -1.08 -1.34
N ILE A 166 8.75 -1.57 -1.05
CA ILE A 166 7.99 -2.49 -1.90
C ILE A 166 7.19 -1.79 -3.01
N CYS A 167 7.11 -0.46 -2.98
CA CYS A 167 6.44 0.31 -4.03
C CYS A 167 7.22 0.28 -5.37
N PRO A 168 6.51 0.27 -6.51
CA PRO A 168 7.11 0.18 -7.83
C PRO A 168 8.02 1.38 -8.13
N SER A 169 9.19 1.10 -8.71
CA SER A 169 10.12 2.15 -9.15
C SER A 169 9.81 2.71 -10.54
N ARG A 170 8.98 2.01 -11.32
CA ARG A 170 8.53 2.45 -12.66
C ARG A 170 7.55 3.61 -12.50
N ASP A 171 7.70 4.65 -13.30
CA ASP A 171 6.74 5.75 -13.38
C ASP A 171 5.35 5.22 -13.78
N LEU A 172 4.39 5.36 -12.87
CA LEU A 172 2.99 4.97 -13.08
C LEU A 172 2.12 6.17 -13.47
N LYS A 173 2.73 7.34 -13.71
CA LYS A 173 2.04 8.60 -14.07
C LYS A 173 0.97 8.99 -13.06
N LEU A 174 1.19 8.67 -11.78
CA LEU A 174 0.26 9.04 -10.71
C LEU A 174 0.21 10.55 -10.49
N GLY A 175 1.23 11.29 -10.95
CA GLY A 175 1.37 12.72 -10.69
C GLY A 175 2.05 12.97 -9.34
N PRO A 176 2.08 14.24 -8.88
CA PRO A 176 2.66 14.58 -7.60
C PRO A 176 1.87 13.93 -6.43
N PRO A 177 2.48 13.90 -5.24
CA PRO A 177 1.78 13.46 -4.04
C PRO A 177 0.46 14.24 -3.85
N PRO A 178 -0.59 13.60 -3.31
CA PRO A 178 -1.95 14.16 -3.33
C PRO A 178 -2.13 15.38 -2.42
N THR A 179 -1.26 15.61 -1.44
CA THR A 179 -1.38 16.67 -0.44
C THR A 179 -0.07 17.47 -0.31
N GLN A 180 -0.16 18.71 0.19
CA GLN A 180 1.00 19.56 0.45
C GLN A 180 1.98 18.90 1.43
N ASP A 181 1.44 18.31 2.48
CA ASP A 181 2.22 17.59 3.48
C ASP A 181 2.97 16.38 2.92
N ALA A 182 2.39 15.73 1.91
CA ALA A 182 3.07 14.67 1.19
C ALA A 182 4.28 15.19 0.39
N ALA A 183 4.20 16.42 -0.13
CA ALA A 183 5.34 17.09 -0.76
C ALA A 183 6.44 17.41 0.26
N TRP A 184 6.09 17.87 1.47
CA TRP A 184 7.06 18.05 2.57
C TRP A 184 7.69 16.73 2.99
N THR A 185 6.90 15.66 3.06
CA THR A 185 7.40 14.30 3.34
C THR A 185 8.39 13.85 2.27
N GLN A 186 8.10 14.12 0.99
CA GLN A 186 9.02 13.84 -0.12
C GLN A 186 10.32 14.62 0.01
N GLN A 187 10.24 15.91 0.36
CA GLN A 187 11.42 16.76 0.55
C GLN A 187 12.26 16.28 1.72
N ALA A 188 11.63 15.93 2.86
CA ALA A 188 12.32 15.37 4.02
C ALA A 188 13.01 14.04 3.68
N LEU A 189 12.33 13.14 2.95
CA LEU A 189 12.93 11.90 2.45
C LEU A 189 14.14 12.17 1.56
N LYS A 190 14.03 13.13 0.64
CA LYS A 190 15.14 13.53 -0.23
C LYS A 190 16.33 14.00 0.58
N SER A 191 16.13 14.96 1.49
CA SER A 191 17.19 15.47 2.36
C SER A 191 17.82 14.37 3.22
N MET A 192 17.01 13.43 3.73
CA MET A 192 17.51 12.26 4.47
C MET A 192 18.40 11.37 3.59
N TYR A 193 17.99 11.05 2.35
CA TYR A 193 18.80 10.24 1.44
C TYR A 193 20.10 10.93 1.03
N GLU A 194 20.06 12.24 0.78
CA GLU A 194 21.25 13.04 0.47
C GLU A 194 22.24 13.05 1.65
N ALA A 195 21.73 13.10 2.89
CA ALA A 195 22.54 13.04 4.10
C ALA A 195 23.14 11.65 4.36
N LEU A 196 22.35 10.57 4.19
CA LEU A 196 22.79 9.20 4.51
C LEU A 196 23.70 8.58 3.42
N ALA A 197 23.48 8.94 2.16
CA ALA A 197 24.17 8.33 1.01
C ALA A 197 24.54 9.38 -0.05
N PRO A 198 25.45 10.32 0.26
CA PRO A 198 25.88 11.34 -0.69
C PRO A 198 26.45 10.67 -1.94
N GLY A 199 25.89 10.98 -3.11
CA GLY A 199 26.30 10.43 -4.41
C GLY A 199 25.56 9.15 -4.87
N ARG A 200 24.67 8.58 -4.04
CA ARG A 200 23.80 7.45 -4.43
C ARG A 200 22.32 7.72 -4.19
N ALA A 201 21.95 9.00 -3.98
CA ALA A 201 20.57 9.37 -3.79
C ALA A 201 19.74 8.91 -5.00
N PRO A 202 18.63 8.18 -4.78
CA PRO A 202 17.70 7.85 -5.86
C PRO A 202 17.18 9.13 -6.51
N SER A 203 16.86 9.06 -7.80
CA SER A 203 16.32 10.24 -8.49
C SER A 203 15.04 10.73 -7.83
N ASP A 204 14.86 12.06 -7.80
CA ASP A 204 13.68 12.71 -7.22
C ASP A 204 12.38 12.11 -7.77
N ALA A 205 12.32 11.87 -9.08
CA ALA A 205 11.17 11.26 -9.75
C ALA A 205 10.86 9.84 -9.24
N ARG A 206 11.90 9.04 -8.93
CA ARG A 206 11.72 7.67 -8.42
C ARG A 206 11.17 7.67 -7.00
N LEU A 207 11.70 8.52 -6.12
CA LEU A 207 11.20 8.67 -4.76
C LEU A 207 9.76 9.21 -4.76
N ALA A 208 9.50 10.24 -5.56
CA ALA A 208 8.17 10.83 -5.73
C ALA A 208 7.14 9.77 -6.16
N ASN A 209 7.47 8.97 -7.17
CA ASN A 209 6.56 7.93 -7.67
C ASN A 209 6.30 6.84 -6.62
N LYS A 210 7.32 6.40 -5.88
CA LYS A 210 7.16 5.43 -4.79
C LYS A 210 6.27 5.98 -3.68
N LEU A 211 6.48 7.24 -3.27
CA LEU A 211 5.67 7.88 -2.24
C LEU A 211 4.23 8.09 -2.70
N ALA A 212 4.04 8.60 -3.92
CA ALA A 212 2.72 8.77 -4.51
C ALA A 212 1.96 7.43 -4.60
N TYR A 213 2.65 6.34 -4.94
CA TYR A 213 2.06 5.00 -4.91
C TYR A 213 1.68 4.58 -3.48
N ALA A 214 2.63 4.66 -2.54
CA ALA A 214 2.40 4.29 -1.14
C ALA A 214 1.21 5.02 -0.54
N MET A 215 1.07 6.32 -0.79
CA MET A 215 -0.01 7.14 -0.23
C MET A 215 -1.38 6.92 -0.87
N ARG A 216 -1.44 6.42 -2.11
CA ARG A 216 -2.72 6.12 -2.78
C ARG A 216 -3.21 4.70 -2.51
N TYR A 217 -2.27 3.79 -2.34
CA TYR A 217 -2.50 2.36 -2.32
C TYR A 217 -2.11 1.70 -0.99
N THR A 218 -2.06 2.49 0.07
CA THR A 218 -2.05 2.00 1.46
C THR A 218 -3.28 2.56 2.14
N ASP A 219 -3.98 1.75 2.92
CA ASP A 219 -5.05 2.15 3.82
C ASP A 219 -4.69 1.71 5.23
N VAL A 220 -5.12 2.49 6.21
CA VAL A 220 -4.93 2.20 7.61
C VAL A 220 -6.27 2.24 8.30
N GLU A 221 -6.59 1.17 9.01
CA GLU A 221 -7.70 1.12 9.93
C GLU A 221 -7.15 1.11 11.34
N VAL A 222 -7.65 2.00 12.19
CA VAL A 222 -7.23 2.08 13.60
C VAL A 222 -8.44 1.76 14.45
N ARG A 223 -8.30 0.74 15.29
CA ARG A 223 -9.25 0.37 16.32
C ARG A 223 -8.60 0.51 17.68
N PHE A 224 -9.39 0.77 18.71
CA PHE A 224 -8.92 0.68 20.09
C PHE A 224 -10.04 0.17 20.98
N TYR A 225 -9.67 -0.55 22.03
CA TYR A 225 -10.60 -0.99 23.05
C TYR A 225 -10.50 -0.06 24.25
N HIS A 226 -11.64 0.41 24.74
CA HIS A 226 -11.71 1.27 25.91
C HIS A 226 -12.46 0.55 27.03
N ASP A 227 -11.82 0.45 28.19
CA ASP A 227 -12.34 -0.22 29.37
C ASP A 227 -13.37 0.69 30.08
N ASN A 228 -14.53 0.14 30.43
CA ASN A 228 -15.59 0.86 31.14
C ASN A 228 -15.24 1.19 32.60
N SER A 229 -14.07 0.74 33.08
CA SER A 229 -13.48 1.18 34.34
C SER A 229 -12.80 2.55 34.24
N GLU A 230 -12.46 2.99 33.03
CA GLU A 230 -11.94 4.33 32.74
C GLU A 230 -13.09 5.34 32.52
N PRO A 231 -12.81 6.66 32.65
CA PRO A 231 -13.78 7.69 32.33
C PRO A 231 -14.24 7.57 30.87
N PRO A 232 -15.56 7.61 30.59
CA PRO A 232 -16.07 7.34 29.25
C PRO A 232 -15.55 8.36 28.23
N LEU A 233 -15.02 7.83 27.14
CA LEU A 233 -14.50 8.57 26.00
C LEU A 233 -15.54 9.41 25.24
N VAL A 234 -16.83 9.09 25.39
CA VAL A 234 -17.94 9.81 24.75
C VAL A 234 -18.89 10.28 25.84
N SER A 235 -19.20 11.57 25.86
CA SER A 235 -20.19 12.15 26.78
C SER A 235 -21.61 11.85 26.29
N LEU A 236 -22.54 11.43 27.17
CA LEU A 236 -23.92 11.04 26.80
C LEU A 236 -24.75 12.20 26.21
N GLN A 237 -24.31 13.44 26.36
CA GLN A 237 -24.94 14.62 25.76
C GLN A 237 -24.37 14.97 24.36
N GLY A 238 -23.69 14.01 23.72
CA GLY A 238 -23.03 14.21 22.43
C GLY A 238 -21.84 15.17 22.54
N PRO A 239 -21.40 15.78 21.42
CA PRO A 239 -20.39 16.84 21.44
C PRO A 239 -20.80 18.08 22.26
N TRP A 240 -22.02 18.14 22.81
CA TRP A 240 -22.64 19.33 23.38
C TRP A 240 -23.29 19.12 24.76
N GLY A 241 -22.69 18.28 25.62
CA GLY A 241 -22.54 18.75 26.99
C GLY A 241 -22.98 17.86 28.12
N LEU A 242 -22.11 16.91 28.50
CA LEU A 242 -21.79 16.82 29.92
C LEU A 242 -21.04 18.11 30.24
N ASP A 243 -21.79 19.07 30.75
CA ASP A 243 -21.23 20.26 31.36
C ASP A 243 -20.47 19.78 32.61
N TYR A 244 -19.16 19.54 32.47
CA TYR A 244 -18.27 19.36 33.62
C TYR A 244 -18.21 20.63 34.49
N THR A 245 -18.98 21.68 34.17
CA THR A 245 -19.36 22.68 35.15
C THR A 245 -20.45 22.11 36.05
N ASN A 246 -20.04 21.67 37.24
CA ASN A 246 -20.95 21.48 38.37
C ASN A 246 -21.71 22.79 38.66
N GLY A 247 -22.83 23.05 37.98
CA GLY A 247 -23.84 24.06 38.34
C GLY A 247 -23.34 25.48 38.60
N ARG A 248 -22.16 25.85 38.07
CA ARG A 248 -21.64 27.21 38.12
C ARG A 248 -21.29 27.61 36.70
N SER A 249 -22.22 28.34 36.10
CA SER A 249 -21.97 29.31 35.02
C SER A 249 -20.95 30.34 35.50
N GLY A 250 -19.70 29.89 35.65
CA GLY A 250 -18.53 30.73 35.81
C GLY A 250 -18.08 31.22 34.45
N PRO A 251 -17.25 32.28 34.41
CA PRO A 251 -16.73 32.90 33.19
C PRO A 251 -15.65 32.02 32.52
N TRP A 252 -15.97 30.75 32.25
CA TRP A 252 -15.07 29.72 31.70
C TRP A 252 -15.40 29.39 30.23
N HIS A 253 -15.87 30.39 29.48
CA HIS A 253 -15.47 30.52 28.07
C HIS A 253 -14.03 31.06 27.95
N ASP A 254 -13.28 31.10 29.05
CA ASP A 254 -11.83 31.11 28.97
C ASP A 254 -11.39 29.73 28.48
N THR A 255 -11.42 29.57 27.15
CA THR A 255 -10.66 28.63 26.34
C THR A 255 -9.17 28.87 26.62
N GLY A 256 -8.76 28.60 27.85
CA GLY A 256 -7.37 28.66 28.23
C GLY A 256 -6.58 27.77 27.26
N PRO A 257 -5.37 28.18 26.86
CA PRO A 257 -4.53 27.39 25.97
C PRO A 257 -4.35 25.99 26.58
N GLY A 258 -5.01 24.98 25.99
CA GLY A 258 -5.00 23.60 26.48
C GLY A 258 -6.38 22.91 26.59
N SER A 259 -7.51 23.63 26.63
CA SER A 259 -8.84 22.98 26.71
C SER A 259 -9.20 22.19 25.44
N GLU A 260 -8.60 22.56 24.31
CA GLU A 260 -8.76 21.83 23.05
C GLU A 260 -7.97 20.54 22.99
N GLU A 261 -6.99 20.38 23.88
CA GLU A 261 -6.10 19.23 23.85
C GLU A 261 -6.73 18.01 24.52
N PHE A 262 -7.77 18.14 25.34
CA PHE A 262 -8.42 17.02 26.03
C PHE A 262 -9.90 16.89 25.67
N GLN A 263 -10.25 17.23 24.43
CA GLN A 263 -11.64 17.17 23.99
C GLN A 263 -12.17 15.72 24.03
N PRO A 264 -13.23 15.45 24.81
CA PRO A 264 -13.91 14.16 24.76
C PRO A 264 -14.32 13.82 23.32
N GLY A 265 -14.13 12.58 22.89
CA GLY A 265 -14.45 12.16 21.52
C GLY A 265 -13.32 12.37 20.50
N GLN A 266 -12.20 12.99 20.89
CA GLN A 266 -11.09 13.29 19.97
C GLN A 266 -9.75 12.69 20.36
N GLU A 267 -9.65 12.07 21.54
CA GLU A 267 -8.44 11.42 22.00
C GLU A 267 -8.70 9.95 22.34
N ILE A 268 -7.66 9.13 22.19
CA ILE A 268 -7.67 7.73 22.59
C ILE A 268 -7.28 7.66 24.07
N GLY A 269 -7.91 6.77 24.85
CA GLY A 269 -7.60 6.56 26.25
C GLY A 269 -6.14 6.18 26.46
N TRP A 270 -5.59 6.55 27.62
CA TRP A 270 -4.16 6.46 27.89
C TRP A 270 -3.65 5.04 28.14
N GLN A 271 -4.53 4.08 28.50
CA GLN A 271 -4.19 2.65 28.60
C GLN A 271 -4.85 1.80 27.50
N ASP A 272 -5.61 2.43 26.59
CA ASP A 272 -6.37 1.70 25.59
C ASP A 272 -5.41 0.92 24.67
N PRO A 273 -5.58 -0.40 24.49
CA PRO A 273 -4.84 -1.12 23.47
C PRO A 273 -5.31 -0.68 22.09
N ILE A 274 -4.37 -0.18 21.28
CA ILE A 274 -4.59 0.31 19.94
C ILE A 274 -4.19 -0.78 18.95
N THR A 275 -5.14 -1.20 18.12
CA THR A 275 -4.94 -2.13 17.00
C THR A 275 -4.93 -1.35 15.70
N VAL A 276 -3.80 -1.41 14.98
CA VAL A 276 -3.68 -0.80 13.65
C VAL A 276 -3.60 -1.90 12.60
N THR A 277 -4.52 -1.88 11.64
CA THR A 277 -4.54 -2.75 10.47
C THR A 277 -4.11 -1.96 9.26
N VAL A 278 -3.09 -2.44 8.56
CA VAL A 278 -2.59 -1.84 7.32
C VAL A 278 -2.95 -2.74 6.15
N HIS A 279 -3.59 -2.14 5.15
CA HIS A 279 -3.85 -2.74 3.86
C HIS A 279 -2.95 -2.07 2.83
N HIS A 280 -2.16 -2.83 2.08
CA HIS A 280 -1.33 -2.29 1.01
C HIS A 280 -1.51 -3.10 -0.27
N TYR A 281 -1.81 -2.41 -1.36
CA TYR A 281 -1.96 -3.05 -2.67
C TYR A 281 -0.58 -3.17 -3.32
N LEU A 282 0.02 -4.35 -3.24
CA LEU A 282 1.35 -4.63 -3.79
C LEU A 282 1.28 -4.76 -5.32
N ALA A 283 2.02 -3.92 -6.04
CA ALA A 283 2.18 -4.04 -7.49
C ALA A 283 2.96 -5.32 -7.85
N LEU A 284 2.31 -6.28 -8.49
CA LEU A 284 2.93 -7.50 -8.97
C LEU A 284 3.75 -7.23 -10.24
N LEU A 285 4.98 -7.75 -10.31
CA LEU A 285 5.77 -7.67 -11.54
C LEU A 285 5.11 -8.47 -12.67
N PRO A 286 5.22 -8.00 -13.93
CA PRO A 286 4.82 -8.78 -15.09
C PRO A 286 5.73 -10.00 -15.23
N GLY A 287 5.36 -11.12 -14.61
CA GLY A 287 6.02 -12.42 -14.74
C GLY A 287 5.08 -13.48 -15.31
N PRO A 288 5.43 -14.78 -15.23
CA PRO A 288 4.58 -15.87 -15.71
C PRO A 288 3.22 -15.86 -15.02
N GLY A 289 3.14 -15.38 -13.76
CA GLY A 289 1.88 -15.07 -13.10
C GLY A 289 0.94 -14.17 -13.92
N ARG A 290 1.44 -13.22 -14.73
CA ARG A 290 0.61 -12.43 -15.67
C ARG A 290 0.06 -13.28 -16.81
N LEU A 291 0.83 -14.25 -17.32
CA LEU A 291 0.35 -15.18 -18.35
C LEU A 291 -0.67 -16.17 -17.78
N LEU A 292 -0.55 -16.53 -16.50
CA LEU A 292 -1.52 -17.37 -15.79
C LEU A 292 -2.76 -16.59 -15.32
N ALA A 293 -2.61 -15.30 -14.99
CA ALA A 293 -3.69 -14.41 -14.55
C ALA A 293 -4.46 -13.77 -15.72
N ASN A 294 -3.82 -13.56 -16.88
CA ASN A 294 -4.52 -13.17 -18.10
C ASN A 294 -5.33 -14.36 -18.62
N ARG A 295 -6.55 -14.49 -18.11
CA ARG A 295 -7.62 -15.33 -18.65
C ARG A 295 -7.37 -16.83 -18.52
N VAL A 296 -7.66 -17.35 -17.34
CA VAL A 296 -8.38 -18.64 -17.27
C VAL A 296 -9.86 -18.39 -17.55
N SER A 297 -10.18 -17.81 -18.71
CA SER A 297 -11.51 -17.95 -19.32
C SER A 297 -11.61 -19.32 -20.00
N PHE A 298 -11.11 -20.34 -19.33
CA PHE A 298 -11.44 -21.71 -19.67
C PHE A 298 -12.89 -21.88 -19.24
N LEU A 299 -13.70 -22.55 -20.06
CA LEU A 299 -15.08 -22.93 -19.82
C LEU A 299 -15.24 -23.67 -18.48
N ARG A 300 -15.18 -22.94 -17.36
CA ARG A 300 -15.37 -23.45 -16.01
C ARG A 300 -16.71 -22.96 -15.54
N THR A 301 -17.56 -23.93 -15.26
CA THR A 301 -18.90 -23.78 -14.66
C THR A 301 -18.86 -23.32 -13.20
N ALA A 302 -17.68 -23.10 -12.61
CA ALA A 302 -17.52 -22.65 -11.23
C ALA A 302 -16.79 -21.29 -11.18
N PRO A 303 -17.33 -20.27 -10.49
CA PRO A 303 -16.68 -18.98 -10.33
C PRO A 303 -15.39 -19.11 -9.51
N ASP A 304 -14.31 -18.51 -10.00
CA ASP A 304 -13.04 -18.43 -9.29
C ASP A 304 -13.11 -17.34 -8.23
N ARG A 305 -13.18 -17.75 -6.95
CA ARG A 305 -13.26 -16.82 -5.80
C ARG A 305 -12.06 -15.88 -5.73
N VAL A 306 -10.87 -16.35 -6.12
CA VAL A 306 -9.64 -15.53 -6.05
C VAL A 306 -9.68 -14.45 -7.13
N GLN A 307 -10.10 -14.80 -8.35
CA GLN A 307 -10.28 -13.82 -9.40
C GLN A 307 -11.36 -12.79 -9.04
N GLN A 308 -12.49 -13.23 -8.48
CA GLN A 308 -13.54 -12.32 -8.01
C GLN A 308 -13.03 -11.38 -6.92
N GLN A 309 -12.24 -11.87 -5.97
CA GLN A 309 -11.63 -11.05 -4.94
C GLN A 309 -10.65 -10.03 -5.54
N ILE A 310 -9.76 -10.45 -6.45
CA ILE A 310 -8.85 -9.53 -7.15
C ILE A 310 -9.64 -8.48 -7.93
N GLU A 311 -10.71 -8.86 -8.62
CA GLU A 311 -11.56 -7.93 -9.37
C GLU A 311 -12.31 -6.97 -8.43
N GLN A 312 -12.80 -7.44 -7.29
CA GLN A 312 -13.44 -6.60 -6.25
C GLN A 312 -12.44 -5.60 -5.66
N ASP A 313 -11.27 -6.08 -5.22
CA ASP A 313 -10.19 -5.26 -4.67
C ASP A 313 -9.67 -4.24 -5.70
N THR A 314 -9.66 -4.61 -6.99
CA THR A 314 -9.28 -3.72 -8.10
C THR A 314 -10.40 -2.72 -8.46
N GLN A 315 -11.67 -3.01 -8.16
CA GLN A 315 -12.79 -2.10 -8.43
C GLN A 315 -12.89 -0.98 -7.39
N GLU A 316 -12.51 -1.25 -6.14
CA GLU A 316 -12.55 -0.26 -5.06
C GLU A 316 -11.58 0.91 -5.29
N LYS A 317 -10.41 0.64 -5.89
CA LYS A 317 -9.39 1.65 -6.19
C LYS A 317 -9.11 1.75 -7.68
N GLN A 318 -9.04 2.97 -8.21
CA GLN A 318 -8.67 3.21 -9.61
C GLN A 318 -7.17 2.94 -9.83
N PHE A 319 -6.83 1.71 -10.24
CA PHE A 319 -5.47 1.35 -10.64
C PHE A 319 -5.19 1.72 -12.11
N PRO A 320 -3.95 2.06 -12.47
CA PRO A 320 -3.58 2.20 -13.88
C PRO A 320 -3.79 0.88 -14.63
N ASN A 321 -4.28 0.94 -15.87
CA ASN A 321 -4.67 -0.22 -16.70
C ASN A 321 -3.59 -1.32 -16.91
N ASP A 322 -2.33 -1.07 -16.52
CA ASP A 322 -1.18 -1.95 -16.69
C ASP A 322 -0.50 -2.35 -15.37
N VAL A 323 -1.22 -2.23 -14.24
CA VAL A 323 -0.72 -2.61 -12.91
C VAL A 323 -1.65 -3.66 -12.33
N TYR A 324 -1.13 -4.88 -12.16
CA TYR A 324 -1.78 -5.91 -11.37
C TYR A 324 -1.39 -5.71 -9.92
N VAL A 325 -2.37 -5.75 -9.04
CA VAL A 325 -2.14 -5.58 -7.61
C VAL A 325 -2.67 -6.78 -6.85
N TYR A 326 -2.09 -6.99 -5.67
CA TYR A 326 -2.59 -7.93 -4.68
C TYR A 326 -2.63 -7.23 -3.33
N GLN A 327 -3.78 -7.27 -2.67
CA GLN A 327 -3.92 -6.64 -1.35
C GLN A 327 -3.23 -7.51 -0.31
N LEU A 328 -2.27 -6.91 0.39
CA LEU A 328 -1.63 -7.46 1.57
C LEU A 328 -2.20 -6.78 2.81
N THR A 329 -2.52 -7.57 3.82
CA THR A 329 -3.11 -7.08 5.07
C THR A 329 -2.31 -7.59 6.25
N ALA A 330 -2.01 -6.71 7.20
CA ALA A 330 -1.45 -7.08 8.49
C ALA A 330 -2.01 -6.19 9.60
N SER A 331 -2.11 -6.71 10.82
CA SER A 331 -2.51 -5.95 12.00
C SER A 331 -1.46 -6.05 13.11
N CYS A 332 -1.40 -5.02 13.94
CA CYS A 332 -0.56 -4.97 15.13
C CYS A 332 -1.31 -4.27 16.26
N THR A 333 -1.31 -4.87 17.44
CA THR A 333 -1.90 -4.29 18.66
C THR A 333 -0.81 -3.92 19.64
N LEU A 334 -0.81 -2.68 20.11
CA LEU A 334 0.09 -2.18 21.15
C LEU A 334 -0.72 -1.46 22.22
N GLY A 335 -0.31 -1.58 23.48
CA GLY A 335 -0.85 -0.76 24.57
C GLY A 335 -0.45 0.69 24.38
N ASN A 336 -1.38 1.62 24.58
CA ASN A 336 -1.01 3.02 24.75
C ASN A 336 -0.21 3.13 26.06
N GLU A 337 1.06 3.55 25.95
CA GLU A 337 1.96 3.69 27.10
C GLU A 337 2.65 5.05 26.99
N GLY A 338 2.52 5.87 28.02
CA GLY A 338 3.22 7.15 28.11
C GLY A 338 2.42 8.21 28.84
N GLU A 339 3.13 9.18 29.41
CA GLU A 339 2.54 10.38 29.99
C GLU A 339 2.42 11.44 28.91
N LYS A 340 1.22 12.00 28.72
CA LYS A 340 1.02 13.16 27.86
C LYS A 340 1.59 14.40 28.55
N SER A 341 2.52 15.09 27.89
CA SER A 341 3.00 16.39 28.38
C SER A 341 1.87 17.40 28.33
N VAL A 342 1.43 17.87 29.49
CA VAL A 342 0.46 18.98 29.63
C VAL A 342 1.10 20.32 29.27
N LEU A 343 2.44 20.39 29.27
CA LEU A 343 3.18 21.59 28.93
C LEU A 343 3.44 21.64 27.41
N PRO A 344 3.15 22.77 26.76
CA PRO A 344 3.46 22.93 25.36
C PRO A 344 4.95 23.03 25.12
N TYR A 345 5.36 22.50 23.97
CA TYR A 345 6.76 22.52 23.56
C TYR A 345 7.05 23.79 22.76
N GLU A 346 7.53 24.83 23.43
CA GLU A 346 7.95 26.08 22.79
C GLU A 346 9.40 25.95 22.30
N TYR A 347 9.62 26.02 20.97
CA TYR A 347 10.95 26.24 20.43
C TYR A 347 11.30 27.72 20.59
N PRO A 348 12.42 28.09 21.25
CA PRO A 348 12.92 29.45 21.14
C PRO A 348 13.25 29.71 19.67
N LEU A 349 12.52 30.63 19.06
CA LEU A 349 12.86 31.17 17.74
C LEU A 349 14.04 32.12 17.95
N ASP A 350 15.24 31.66 17.60
CA ASP A 350 16.43 32.51 17.50
C ASP A 350 16.43 33.34 16.21
#